data_AF-A0A7K9XPP1-F1
#
_entry.id   AF-A0A7K9XPP1-F1
#
_cell.length_a   1.000
_cell.length_b   1.000
_cell.length_c   1.000
_cell.angle_alpha   90.00
_cell.angle_beta   90.00
_cell.angle_gamma   90.00
#
_symmetry.space_group_name_H-M   'P 1'
#
loop_
_entity.id
_entity.type
_entity.pdbx_description
1 polymer ?
#
loop_
_entity_poly.entity_id
_entity_poly.type
_entity_poly.pdbx_seq_one_letter_code
_entity_poly.pdbx_strand_id
1 'polypeptide(L)'
;ACDLMNQGILALVSSIGCTSAGSLQSLADAMHIPHLFIQRSTAGTPRSGCGLTRSNRNDDYTLSVRPPVYLNDVILRVVTEYAWQKFIIFYDNDYDIRGIQEFLDKVSQQGMDVALQKVENNINKMITGLFATMRIEELNRYRDTLRRAILIMNPSTAKSFITEVVETNLVAFDCHWIIINEEINDVDVQELVRRSIGRLTIIRQTFPVPQNISQRCFRGNHRISSSLCDPKDPFSQSMEISNLYIYDTVLLLANAFHKKLEDRKWHSMASLTCIRKNSKPWQGGRSMLETIKKGGVNGLTGELEFAENGGNPNVHFEILGTNYGEDLGRGIRKLGCWNPITGLNGSLTDRKLENNMRGVVLRVVTVLEEPFVMVSENVLGKPKKYQGFSIDVLEALATYLGFKYEIYVAPDHKYGSPQDDGSWNGLIGELVFKRADIGISALTITPDRENVVDFTTRYMDYSVGVLLRKAEKTVDMFACLAPFDLSLWACIAGTVLLVGLLVYLLNWLNPPRLQMGSMTSTTLYNSMWFVYGSFVQQG
;
A
#
# COMPACT_ATOMS: atom_id res chain seq x y z
N ALA A 1 -2.92 1.73 41.48
CA ALA A 1 -3.53 0.48 41.97
C ALA A 1 -3.51 0.41 43.49
N CYS A 2 -2.35 0.51 44.13
CA CYS A 2 -2.26 0.41 45.59
C CYS A 2 -3.00 1.49 46.35
N ASP A 3 -3.02 2.73 45.86
CA ASP A 3 -3.82 3.79 46.49
C ASP A 3 -5.32 3.48 46.44
N LEU A 4 -5.81 2.90 45.34
CA LEU A 4 -7.20 2.44 45.21
C LEU A 4 -7.49 1.29 46.20
N MET A 5 -6.56 0.33 46.32
CA MET A 5 -6.69 -0.76 47.29
C MET A 5 -6.69 -0.26 48.75
N ASN A 6 -5.92 0.77 49.06
CA ASN A 6 -5.94 1.42 50.38
C ASN A 6 -7.28 2.11 50.66
N GLN A 7 -7.90 2.74 49.65
CA GLN A 7 -9.22 3.36 49.76
C GLN A 7 -10.36 2.33 49.89
N GLY A 8 -10.11 1.10 49.45
CA GLY A 8 -11.09 0.00 49.44
C GLY A 8 -11.84 -0.06 48.11
N ILE A 9 -11.61 -1.15 47.37
CA ILE A 9 -12.25 -1.42 46.08
C ILE A 9 -12.83 -2.84 46.06
N LEU A 10 -13.83 -3.05 45.20
CA LEU A 10 -14.47 -4.34 44.97
C LEU A 10 -14.01 -5.03 43.69
N ALA A 11 -13.54 -4.24 42.73
CA ALA A 11 -12.98 -4.69 41.47
C ALA A 11 -12.01 -3.62 40.94
N LEU A 12 -11.04 -4.05 40.16
CA LEU A 12 -10.11 -3.20 39.44
C LEU A 12 -10.40 -3.30 37.94
N VAL A 13 -10.66 -2.18 37.27
CA VAL A 13 -10.77 -2.12 35.80
C VAL A 13 -9.52 -1.44 35.27
N SER A 14 -8.84 -2.04 34.30
CA SER A 14 -7.67 -1.45 33.66
C SER A 14 -7.81 -1.44 32.14
N SER A 15 -7.38 -0.34 31.52
CA SER A 15 -7.24 -0.20 30.07
C SER A 15 -5.82 0.20 29.76
N ILE A 16 -4.95 -0.80 29.56
CA ILE A 16 -3.49 -0.63 29.48
C ILE A 16 -2.88 -1.59 28.45
N GLY A 17 -1.64 -1.33 28.04
CA GLY A 17 -0.85 -2.24 27.20
C GLY A 17 -0.28 -3.44 27.98
N CYS A 18 0.33 -4.39 27.26
CA CYS A 18 0.81 -5.66 27.85
C CYS A 18 1.96 -5.49 28.85
N THR A 19 2.79 -4.45 28.74
CA THR A 19 3.98 -4.24 29.59
C THR A 19 3.65 -4.14 31.08
N SER A 20 2.53 -3.49 31.42
CA SER A 20 2.09 -3.29 32.80
C SER A 20 1.03 -4.31 33.24
N ALA A 21 0.50 -5.11 32.31
CA ALA A 21 -0.60 -6.03 32.57
C ALA A 21 -0.20 -7.16 33.54
N GLY A 22 1.00 -7.73 33.39
CA GLY A 22 1.50 -8.81 34.26
C GLY A 22 1.68 -8.36 35.72
N SER A 23 2.20 -7.15 35.94
CA SER A 23 2.36 -6.60 37.30
C SER A 23 1.03 -6.35 37.99
N LEU A 24 0.02 -5.86 37.26
CA LEU A 24 -1.33 -5.69 37.82
C LEU A 24 -2.02 -7.02 38.07
N GLN A 25 -1.85 -8.00 37.17
CA GLN A 25 -2.35 -9.36 37.39
C GLN A 25 -1.77 -9.95 38.68
N SER A 26 -0.45 -9.96 38.82
CA SER A 26 0.23 -10.48 40.01
C SER A 26 -0.28 -9.83 41.31
N LEU A 27 -0.48 -8.50 41.29
CA LEU A 27 -1.03 -7.78 42.43
C LEU A 27 -2.51 -8.13 42.71
N ALA A 28 -3.33 -8.22 41.68
CA ALA A 28 -4.75 -8.55 41.79
C ALA A 28 -4.94 -9.97 42.34
N ASP A 29 -4.17 -10.92 41.80
CA ASP A 29 -4.17 -12.32 42.20
C ASP A 29 -3.67 -12.45 43.65
N ALA A 30 -2.58 -11.78 44.04
CA ALA A 30 -2.07 -11.81 45.41
C ALA A 30 -3.03 -11.21 46.45
N MET A 31 -3.82 -10.22 46.06
CA MET A 31 -4.74 -9.51 46.97
C MET A 31 -6.19 -10.00 46.89
N HIS A 32 -6.46 -11.00 46.05
CA HIS A 32 -7.80 -11.52 45.72
C HIS A 32 -8.77 -10.42 45.25
N ILE A 33 -8.32 -9.50 44.41
CA ILE A 33 -9.16 -8.44 43.85
C ILE A 33 -9.55 -8.82 42.43
N PRO A 34 -10.85 -8.98 42.09
CA PRO A 34 -11.30 -9.17 40.72
C PRO A 34 -10.76 -8.07 39.82
N HIS A 35 -10.02 -8.45 38.78
CA HIS A 35 -9.37 -7.52 37.86
C HIS A 35 -9.91 -7.73 36.44
N LEU A 36 -10.60 -6.75 35.89
CA LEU A 36 -11.08 -6.74 34.52
C LEU A 36 -10.07 -5.99 33.64
N PHE A 37 -9.34 -6.76 32.85
CA PHE A 37 -8.27 -6.27 31.99
C PHE A 37 -8.78 -6.03 30.56
N ILE A 38 -8.64 -4.79 30.10
CA ILE A 38 -8.93 -4.36 28.73
C ILE A 38 -7.59 -4.01 28.07
N GLN A 39 -7.19 -4.82 27.11
CA GLN A 39 -5.96 -4.58 26.38
C GLN A 39 -6.14 -3.42 25.39
N ARG A 40 -5.31 -2.37 25.56
CA ARG A 40 -5.24 -1.23 24.64
C ARG A 40 -4.19 -1.48 23.54
N SER A 41 -4.51 -1.11 22.31
CA SER A 41 -3.56 -1.09 21.19
C SER A 41 -2.51 0.02 21.41
N THR A 42 -1.29 -0.18 20.91
CA THR A 42 -0.23 0.83 20.95
C THR A 42 -0.21 1.58 19.62
N ALA A 43 -0.37 2.91 19.65
CA ALA A 43 -0.31 3.77 18.46
C ALA A 43 -1.24 3.35 17.29
N GLY A 44 -2.35 2.67 17.57
CA GLY A 44 -3.29 2.20 16.54
C GLY A 44 -2.80 1.01 15.70
N THR A 45 -1.66 0.41 16.06
CA THR A 45 -1.17 -0.84 15.44
C THR A 45 -1.98 -2.05 15.94
N PRO A 46 -2.10 -3.15 15.17
CA PRO A 46 -2.82 -4.35 15.59
C PRO A 46 -2.27 -4.93 16.90
N ARG A 47 -3.13 -5.55 17.72
CA ARG A 47 -2.68 -6.14 19.00
C ARG A 47 -1.82 -7.38 18.79
N SER A 48 -0.82 -7.54 19.65
CA SER A 48 -0.17 -8.82 19.96
C SER A 48 -0.72 -9.41 21.26
N GLY A 49 -0.65 -10.73 21.44
CA GLY A 49 -1.15 -11.37 22.67
C GLY A 49 -0.35 -10.93 23.90
N CYS A 50 -1.04 -10.59 25.00
CA CYS A 50 -0.37 -10.38 26.28
C CYS A 50 -0.10 -11.73 26.95
N GLY A 51 1.15 -11.97 27.37
CA GLY A 51 1.55 -13.17 28.14
C GLY A 51 1.06 -13.14 29.60
N LEU A 52 -0.25 -13.03 29.82
CA LEU A 52 -0.85 -13.16 31.14
C LEU A 52 -0.60 -14.58 31.66
N THR A 53 -0.14 -14.70 32.90
CA THR A 53 0.10 -15.99 33.53
C THR A 53 -1.24 -16.60 33.91
N ARG A 54 -1.71 -17.58 33.14
CA ARG A 54 -2.90 -18.37 33.50
C ARG A 54 -2.43 -19.59 34.28
N SER A 55 -2.88 -19.73 35.52
CA SER A 55 -2.60 -20.93 36.31
C SER A 55 -3.82 -21.85 36.30
N ASN A 56 -3.62 -23.17 36.26
CA ASN A 56 -4.72 -24.12 36.49
C ASN A 56 -5.17 -24.17 37.97
N ARG A 57 -4.70 -23.22 38.81
CA ARG A 57 -5.07 -23.11 40.22
C ARG A 57 -6.21 -22.11 40.38
N ASN A 58 -6.95 -22.19 41.49
CA ASN A 58 -8.04 -21.27 41.81
C ASN A 58 -7.59 -19.83 42.16
N ASP A 59 -6.35 -19.47 41.83
CA ASP A 59 -5.68 -18.25 42.26
C ASP A 59 -5.72 -17.13 41.20
N ASP A 60 -6.36 -17.38 40.04
CA ASP A 60 -6.51 -16.38 38.98
C ASP A 60 -7.71 -15.45 39.26
N TYR A 61 -7.46 -14.16 39.43
CA TYR A 61 -8.46 -13.11 39.65
C TYR A 61 -8.61 -12.14 38.47
N THR A 62 -7.83 -12.35 37.41
CA THR A 62 -7.86 -11.49 36.21
C THR A 62 -8.77 -12.07 35.12
N LEU A 63 -9.75 -11.27 34.67
CA LEU A 63 -10.63 -11.54 33.54
C LEU A 63 -10.21 -10.67 32.34
N SER A 64 -10.02 -11.27 31.18
CA SER A 64 -9.68 -10.55 29.93
C SER A 64 -10.98 -10.18 29.23
N VAL A 65 -11.35 -8.90 29.33
CA VAL A 65 -12.59 -8.35 28.76
C VAL A 65 -12.53 -8.32 27.24
N ARG A 66 -11.39 -7.88 26.70
CA ARG A 66 -11.15 -7.93 25.26
C ARG A 66 -10.79 -9.37 24.86
N PRO A 67 -11.34 -9.92 23.78
CA PRO A 67 -11.04 -11.27 23.34
C PRO A 67 -9.55 -11.49 23.07
N PRO A 68 -9.09 -12.75 23.14
CA PRO A 68 -7.77 -13.15 22.65
C PRO A 68 -7.50 -12.65 21.24
N VAL A 69 -6.22 -12.53 20.90
CA VAL A 69 -5.81 -12.08 19.57
C VAL A 69 -5.96 -13.25 18.58
N TYR A 70 -6.94 -13.15 17.69
CA TYR A 70 -7.21 -14.16 16.63
C TYR A 70 -6.67 -13.77 15.25
N LEU A 71 -5.79 -12.76 15.19
CA LEU A 71 -5.21 -12.23 13.96
C LEU A 71 -4.61 -13.36 13.10
N ASN A 72 -3.86 -14.25 13.73
CA ASN A 72 -3.14 -15.35 13.07
C ASN A 72 -4.09 -16.31 12.36
N ASP A 73 -5.18 -16.71 13.03
CA ASP A 73 -6.14 -17.67 12.47
C ASP A 73 -6.96 -17.06 11.34
N VAL A 74 -7.36 -15.79 11.47
CA VAL A 74 -8.11 -15.08 10.43
C VAL A 74 -7.25 -14.89 9.19
N ILE A 75 -6.00 -14.42 9.34
CA ILE A 75 -5.08 -14.22 8.21
C ILE A 75 -4.80 -15.56 7.54
N LEU A 76 -4.48 -16.60 8.31
CA LEU A 76 -4.21 -17.93 7.75
C LEU A 76 -5.39 -18.40 6.91
N ARG A 77 -6.61 -18.30 7.44
CA ARG A 77 -7.81 -18.68 6.70
C ARG A 77 -7.96 -17.89 5.40
N VAL A 78 -7.74 -16.57 5.42
CA VAL A 78 -7.84 -15.70 4.24
C VAL A 78 -6.78 -16.03 3.18
N VAL A 79 -5.53 -16.20 3.58
CA VAL A 79 -4.40 -16.50 2.69
C VAL A 79 -4.57 -17.88 2.05
N THR A 80 -5.03 -18.88 2.81
CA THR A 80 -5.35 -20.22 2.30
C THR A 80 -6.51 -20.19 1.31
N GLU A 81 -7.58 -19.43 1.58
CA GLU A 81 -8.72 -19.27 0.66
C GLU A 81 -8.33 -18.59 -0.66
N TYR A 82 -7.37 -17.66 -0.62
CA TYR A 82 -6.80 -17.08 -1.83
C TYR A 82 -5.73 -17.95 -2.51
N ALA A 83 -5.39 -19.10 -1.93
CA ALA A 83 -4.33 -19.99 -2.40
C ALA A 83 -2.98 -19.28 -2.61
N TRP A 84 -2.64 -18.32 -1.75
CA TRP A 84 -1.34 -17.65 -1.82
C TRP A 84 -0.21 -18.63 -1.43
N GLN A 85 0.86 -18.65 -2.22
CA GLN A 85 2.05 -19.50 -1.97
C GLN A 85 3.30 -18.68 -1.61
N LYS A 86 3.37 -17.43 -2.10
CA LYS A 86 4.49 -16.52 -1.86
C LYS A 86 3.96 -15.12 -1.60
N PHE A 87 4.38 -14.47 -0.52
CA PHE A 87 3.97 -13.12 -0.17
C PHE A 87 4.93 -12.47 0.84
N ILE A 88 4.79 -11.15 1.01
CA ILE A 88 5.56 -10.36 1.98
C ILE A 88 4.65 -9.77 3.06
N ILE A 89 5.14 -9.71 4.29
CA ILE A 89 4.46 -9.06 5.40
C ILE A 89 5.24 -7.82 5.79
N PHE A 90 4.54 -6.68 5.76
CA PHE A 90 5.04 -5.41 6.27
C PHE A 90 4.47 -5.12 7.65
N TYR A 91 5.33 -4.66 8.56
CA TYR A 91 4.92 -4.25 9.90
C TYR A 91 5.60 -2.95 10.32
N ASP A 92 4.92 -2.16 11.16
CA ASP A 92 5.44 -0.88 11.65
C ASP A 92 6.38 -1.02 12.86
N ASN A 93 6.90 0.11 13.34
CA ASN A 93 7.82 0.15 14.47
C ASN A 93 7.18 -0.25 15.81
N ASP A 94 5.87 -0.05 15.94
CA ASP A 94 5.13 -0.25 17.19
C ASP A 94 4.56 -1.67 17.32
N TYR A 95 4.45 -2.41 16.20
CA TYR A 95 3.98 -3.79 16.21
C TYR A 95 5.01 -4.76 16.82
N ASP A 96 4.57 -5.56 17.79
CA ASP A 96 5.38 -6.64 18.36
C ASP A 96 5.32 -7.88 17.45
N ILE A 97 6.40 -8.09 16.69
CA ILE A 97 6.53 -9.17 15.70
C ILE A 97 6.32 -10.58 16.27
N ARG A 98 6.49 -10.77 17.59
CA ARG A 98 6.20 -12.06 18.24
C ARG A 98 4.73 -12.45 18.11
N GLY A 99 3.84 -11.47 17.88
CA GLY A 99 2.41 -11.68 17.68
C GLY A 99 2.07 -12.60 16.50
N ILE A 100 2.92 -12.67 15.47
CA ILE A 100 2.71 -13.51 14.29
C ILE A 100 3.54 -14.80 14.27
N GLN A 101 4.26 -15.13 15.35
CA GLN A 101 5.13 -16.31 15.38
C GLN A 101 4.36 -17.59 15.06
N GLU A 102 3.20 -17.79 15.68
CA GLU A 102 2.34 -18.96 15.43
C GLU A 102 1.84 -19.00 13.98
N PHE A 103 1.52 -17.84 13.40
CA PHE A 103 1.14 -17.75 11.99
C PHE A 103 2.28 -18.19 11.08
N LEU A 104 3.51 -17.70 11.34
CA LEU A 104 4.72 -18.04 10.58
C LEU A 104 5.04 -19.54 10.66
N ASP A 105 4.87 -20.15 11.83
CA ASP A 105 5.05 -21.59 12.01
C ASP A 105 4.03 -22.38 11.17
N LYS A 106 2.74 -21.99 11.19
CA LYS A 106 1.68 -22.65 10.41
C LYS A 106 1.88 -22.51 8.90
N VAL A 107 2.25 -21.33 8.39
CA VAL A 107 2.47 -21.13 6.94
C VAL A 107 3.73 -21.84 6.45
N SER A 108 4.78 -21.92 7.27
CA SER A 108 5.99 -22.69 6.98
C SER A 108 5.68 -24.19 6.87
N GLN A 109 4.87 -24.73 7.78
CA GLN A 109 4.40 -26.12 7.72
C GLN A 109 3.57 -26.42 6.45
N GLN A 110 2.88 -25.42 5.91
CA GLN A 110 2.12 -25.53 4.65
C GLN A 110 2.97 -25.26 3.40
N GLY A 111 4.27 -24.99 3.54
CA GLY A 111 5.20 -24.80 2.43
C GLY A 111 5.11 -23.42 1.74
N MET A 112 4.53 -22.40 2.39
CA MET A 112 4.47 -21.05 1.83
C MET A 112 5.79 -20.29 2.04
N ASP A 113 6.18 -19.48 1.05
CA ASP A 113 7.35 -18.60 1.11
C ASP A 113 6.95 -17.19 1.60
N VAL A 114 7.40 -16.83 2.80
CA VAL A 114 6.99 -15.58 3.47
C VAL A 114 8.21 -14.73 3.78
N ALA A 115 8.24 -13.52 3.20
CA ALA A 115 9.22 -12.49 3.55
C ALA A 115 8.66 -11.57 4.62
N LEU A 116 9.52 -11.09 5.52
CA LEU A 116 9.18 -10.09 6.54
C LEU A 116 9.96 -8.80 6.27
N GLN A 117 9.29 -7.66 6.31
CA GLN A 117 9.95 -6.38 6.17
C GLN A 117 9.36 -5.33 7.11
N LYS A 118 10.24 -4.73 7.89
CA LYS A 118 9.87 -3.62 8.76
C LYS A 118 9.76 -2.33 7.94
N VAL A 119 8.70 -1.55 8.18
CA VAL A 119 8.50 -0.23 7.58
C VAL A 119 9.14 0.83 8.49
N GLU A 120 10.02 1.65 7.92
CA GLU A 120 10.65 2.75 8.65
C GLU A 120 9.69 3.94 8.84
N ASN A 121 9.94 4.77 9.85
CA ASN A 121 9.15 6.00 10.06
C ASN A 121 9.22 6.96 8.85
N ASN A 122 10.38 6.99 8.17
CA ASN A 122 10.56 7.76 6.95
C ASN A 122 10.47 6.83 5.73
N ILE A 123 9.23 6.58 5.30
CA ILE A 123 8.90 5.69 4.19
C ILE A 123 9.56 6.17 2.88
N ASN A 124 9.52 7.46 2.60
CA ASN A 124 10.15 8.01 1.40
C ASN A 124 11.66 7.71 1.37
N LYS A 125 12.37 7.93 2.49
CA LYS A 125 13.80 7.61 2.59
C LYS A 125 14.06 6.11 2.42
N MET A 126 13.21 5.26 3.00
CA MET A 126 13.29 3.80 2.83
C MET A 126 13.16 3.41 1.34
N ILE A 127 12.13 3.90 0.65
CA ILE A 127 11.87 3.60 -0.76
C ILE A 127 12.97 4.17 -1.67
N THR A 128 13.36 5.43 -1.47
CA THR A 128 14.49 6.06 -2.20
C THR A 128 15.80 5.29 -1.98
N GLY A 129 16.02 4.81 -0.75
CA GLY A 129 17.17 3.97 -0.40
C GLY A 129 17.18 2.65 -1.16
N LEU A 130 16.03 2.00 -1.36
CA LEU A 130 15.91 0.79 -2.17
C LEU A 130 16.36 1.05 -3.61
N PHE A 131 15.87 2.12 -4.24
CA PHE A 131 16.27 2.48 -5.61
C PHE A 131 17.75 2.84 -5.74
N ALA A 132 18.34 3.45 -4.71
CA ALA A 132 19.76 3.83 -4.70
C ALA A 132 20.71 2.64 -4.48
N THR A 133 20.25 1.58 -3.80
CA THR A 133 21.10 0.47 -3.36
C THR A 133 20.94 -0.80 -4.20
N MET A 134 19.76 -1.06 -4.73
CA MET A 134 19.47 -2.30 -5.48
C MET A 134 19.77 -2.16 -6.97
N ARG A 135 20.25 -3.25 -7.58
CA ARG A 135 20.35 -3.33 -9.04
C ARG A 135 18.95 -3.51 -9.66
N ILE A 136 18.80 -3.17 -10.94
CA ILE A 136 17.52 -3.26 -11.67
C ILE A 136 16.92 -4.68 -11.61
N GLU A 137 17.75 -5.71 -11.71
CA GLU A 137 17.31 -7.12 -11.63
C GLU A 137 16.75 -7.49 -10.24
N GLU A 138 17.41 -7.04 -9.18
CA GLU A 138 16.98 -7.26 -7.79
C GLU A 138 15.70 -6.48 -7.50
N LEU A 139 15.63 -5.24 -7.99
CA LEU A 139 14.44 -4.41 -7.91
C LEU A 139 13.26 -5.08 -8.62
N ASN A 140 13.45 -5.67 -9.80
CA ASN A 140 12.39 -6.41 -10.50
C ASN A 140 11.90 -7.63 -9.71
N ARG A 141 12.80 -8.37 -9.04
CA ARG A 141 12.42 -9.47 -8.13
C ARG A 141 11.65 -8.95 -6.90
N TYR A 142 12.05 -7.79 -6.38
CA TYR A 142 11.35 -7.14 -5.27
C TYR A 142 9.94 -6.71 -5.68
N ARG A 143 9.78 -6.10 -6.87
CA ARG A 143 8.47 -5.77 -7.46
C ARG A 143 7.57 -6.99 -7.60
N ASP A 144 8.13 -8.13 -8.00
CA ASP A 144 7.38 -9.38 -8.09
C ASP A 144 6.93 -9.89 -6.72
N THR A 145 7.79 -9.76 -5.71
CA THR A 145 7.46 -10.11 -4.31
C THR A 145 6.36 -9.19 -3.73
N LEU A 146 6.30 -7.93 -4.16
CA LEU A 146 5.26 -6.97 -3.77
C LEU A 146 3.87 -7.24 -4.37
N ARG A 147 3.72 -8.16 -5.34
CA ARG A 147 2.40 -8.50 -5.90
C ARG A 147 1.43 -9.03 -4.84
N ARG A 148 1.92 -9.60 -3.74
CA ARG A 148 1.09 -10.11 -2.64
C ARG A 148 1.68 -9.63 -1.32
N ALA A 149 0.98 -8.72 -0.66
CA ALA A 149 1.50 -8.08 0.54
C ALA A 149 0.45 -8.02 1.65
N ILE A 150 0.87 -8.34 2.87
CA ILE A 150 0.08 -8.19 4.10
C ILE A 150 0.63 -7.00 4.88
N LEU A 151 -0.21 -6.05 5.25
CA LEU A 151 0.16 -4.87 6.05
C LEU A 151 -0.38 -5.03 7.47
N ILE A 152 0.52 -5.18 8.43
CA ILE A 152 0.25 -5.28 9.88
C ILE A 152 0.81 -4.02 10.54
N MET A 153 0.06 -2.94 10.45
CA MET A 153 0.48 -1.61 10.91
C MET A 153 -0.73 -0.73 11.20
N ASN A 154 -0.49 0.42 11.80
CA ASN A 154 -1.53 1.42 11.98
C ASN A 154 -2.05 1.97 10.62
N PRO A 155 -3.31 2.47 10.54
CA PRO A 155 -3.91 2.90 9.28
C PRO A 155 -3.18 4.08 8.61
N SER A 156 -2.59 5.00 9.38
CA SER A 156 -1.88 6.15 8.79
C SER A 156 -0.59 5.74 8.10
N THR A 157 0.20 4.85 8.71
CA THR A 157 1.39 4.25 8.10
C THR A 157 1.03 3.43 6.87
N ALA A 158 -0.05 2.63 6.91
CA ALA A 158 -0.51 1.87 5.74
C ALA A 158 -0.86 2.78 4.57
N LYS A 159 -1.58 3.88 4.81
CA LYS A 159 -1.95 4.87 3.79
C LYS A 159 -0.72 5.53 3.17
N SER A 160 0.23 5.98 3.99
CA SER A 160 1.47 6.58 3.51
C SER A 160 2.34 5.60 2.74
N PHE A 161 2.47 4.36 3.22
CA PHE A 161 3.22 3.30 2.56
C PHE A 161 2.66 2.98 1.17
N ILE A 162 1.35 2.74 1.08
CA ILE A 162 0.68 2.45 -0.18
C ILE A 162 0.82 3.63 -1.16
N THR A 163 0.67 4.87 -0.68
CA THR A 163 0.81 6.06 -1.53
C THR A 163 2.21 6.11 -2.15
N GLU A 164 3.25 5.95 -1.34
CA GLU A 164 4.64 6.04 -1.80
C GLU A 164 4.97 4.94 -2.82
N VAL A 165 4.59 3.68 -2.57
CA VAL A 165 4.89 2.56 -3.50
C VAL A 165 4.11 2.65 -4.82
N VAL A 166 2.92 3.28 -4.80
CA VAL A 166 2.12 3.53 -6.01
C VAL A 166 2.71 4.69 -6.80
N GLU A 167 3.00 5.83 -6.18
CA GLU A 167 3.54 7.02 -6.85
C GLU A 167 4.93 6.76 -7.46
N THR A 168 5.73 5.91 -6.82
CA THR A 168 7.06 5.51 -7.33
C THR A 168 7.01 4.37 -8.36
N ASN A 169 5.82 3.90 -8.74
CA ASN A 169 5.63 2.76 -9.64
C ASN A 169 6.36 1.49 -9.19
N LEU A 170 6.50 1.27 -7.88
CA LEU A 170 7.14 0.09 -7.32
C LEU A 170 6.23 -1.13 -7.32
N VAL A 171 4.92 -0.92 -7.33
CA VAL A 171 3.90 -1.98 -7.37
C VAL A 171 3.20 -2.06 -8.74
N ALA A 172 2.81 -3.27 -9.15
CA ALA A 172 2.08 -3.53 -10.39
C ALA A 172 0.56 -3.54 -10.16
N PHE A 173 -0.24 -3.35 -11.22
CA PHE A 173 -1.70 -3.28 -11.12
C PHE A 173 -2.36 -4.58 -10.63
N ASP A 174 -1.72 -5.73 -10.83
CA ASP A 174 -2.22 -7.03 -10.36
C ASP A 174 -1.85 -7.32 -8.89
N CYS A 175 -1.37 -6.33 -8.14
CA CYS A 175 -1.07 -6.48 -6.73
C CYS A 175 -2.32 -6.75 -5.89
N HIS A 176 -2.15 -7.49 -4.81
CA HIS A 176 -3.19 -7.76 -3.83
C HIS A 176 -2.68 -7.42 -2.42
N TRP A 177 -3.29 -6.39 -1.84
CA TRP A 177 -3.04 -5.91 -0.49
C TRP A 177 -4.02 -6.57 0.49
N ILE A 178 -3.50 -7.15 1.57
CA ILE A 178 -4.30 -7.53 2.74
C ILE A 178 -3.90 -6.59 3.87
N ILE A 179 -4.83 -5.76 4.34
CA ILE A 179 -4.64 -4.93 5.53
C ILE A 179 -5.38 -5.58 6.66
N ILE A 180 -4.69 -5.78 7.78
CA ILE A 180 -5.33 -6.32 8.97
C ILE A 180 -5.10 -5.41 10.16
N ASN A 181 -6.20 -4.85 10.65
CA ASN A 181 -6.20 -3.99 11.81
C ASN A 181 -7.58 -4.02 12.45
N GLU A 182 -7.64 -4.36 13.73
CA GLU A 182 -8.90 -4.49 14.47
C GLU A 182 -9.66 -3.16 14.55
N GLU A 183 -8.95 -2.03 14.55
CA GLU A 183 -9.46 -0.69 14.90
C GLU A 183 -9.63 0.24 13.68
N ILE A 184 -9.50 -0.27 12.46
CA ILE A 184 -9.64 0.55 11.24
C ILE A 184 -11.11 0.98 11.00
N ASN A 185 -11.33 2.29 10.94
CA ASN A 185 -12.66 2.88 10.73
C ASN A 185 -13.02 2.99 9.23
N ASP A 186 -14.27 3.37 8.94
CA ASP A 186 -14.77 3.48 7.56
C ASP A 186 -14.08 4.58 6.75
N VAL A 187 -13.65 5.68 7.38
CA VAL A 187 -12.95 6.79 6.70
C VAL A 187 -11.59 6.32 6.18
N ASP A 188 -10.84 5.60 7.02
CA ASP A 188 -9.56 5.01 6.65
C ASP A 188 -9.71 3.98 5.53
N VAL A 189 -10.76 3.15 5.60
CA VAL A 189 -11.09 2.18 4.54
C VAL A 189 -11.30 2.90 3.20
N GLN A 190 -12.12 3.94 3.15
CA GLN A 190 -12.37 4.69 1.90
C GLN A 190 -11.10 5.34 1.36
N GLU A 191 -10.27 5.90 2.24
CA GLU A 191 -9.01 6.52 1.83
C GLU A 191 -8.01 5.50 1.27
N LEU A 192 -7.93 4.30 1.86
CA LEU A 192 -7.10 3.20 1.35
C LEU A 192 -7.60 2.68 0.01
N VAL A 193 -8.91 2.60 -0.19
CA VAL A 193 -9.53 2.23 -1.47
C VAL A 193 -9.20 3.26 -2.55
N ARG A 194 -9.13 4.55 -2.21
CA ARG A 194 -8.75 5.61 -3.15
C ARG A 194 -7.25 5.60 -3.48
N ARG A 195 -6.39 5.29 -2.51
CA ARG A 195 -4.92 5.37 -2.64
C ARG A 195 -4.27 4.12 -3.22
N SER A 196 -4.83 2.94 -2.96
CA SER A 196 -4.24 1.69 -3.46
C SER A 196 -4.53 1.47 -4.94
N ILE A 197 -3.72 0.64 -5.59
CA ILE A 197 -4.03 0.02 -6.88
C ILE A 197 -4.26 -1.49 -6.70
N GLY A 198 -4.75 -2.16 -7.73
CA GLY A 198 -5.03 -3.60 -7.70
C GLY A 198 -6.14 -4.02 -6.75
N ARG A 199 -6.03 -5.19 -6.13
CA ARG A 199 -7.01 -5.74 -5.20
C ARG A 199 -6.68 -5.33 -3.76
N LEU A 200 -7.68 -4.89 -3.01
CA LEU A 200 -7.52 -4.60 -1.57
C LEU A 200 -8.49 -5.47 -0.78
N THR A 201 -7.99 -6.11 0.27
CA THR A 201 -8.76 -6.85 1.27
C THR A 201 -8.46 -6.27 2.64
N ILE A 202 -9.50 -5.94 3.40
CA ILE A 202 -9.37 -5.37 4.74
C ILE A 202 -10.02 -6.32 5.73
N ILE A 203 -9.29 -6.65 6.80
CA ILE A 203 -9.75 -7.50 7.89
C ILE A 203 -9.80 -6.61 9.13
N ARG A 204 -11.00 -6.44 9.70
CA ARG A 204 -11.22 -5.63 10.89
C ARG A 204 -12.19 -6.29 11.86
N GLN A 205 -12.11 -5.89 13.13
CA GLN A 205 -13.06 -6.34 14.13
C GLN A 205 -14.41 -5.66 13.87
N THR A 206 -15.50 -6.41 14.01
CA THR A 206 -16.86 -5.90 13.88
C THR A 206 -17.69 -6.33 15.08
N PHE A 207 -18.72 -5.55 15.40
CA PHE A 207 -19.63 -5.83 16.50
C PHE A 207 -21.03 -6.09 15.96
N PRO A 208 -21.74 -7.12 16.46
CA PRO A 208 -23.08 -7.42 16.01
C PRO A 208 -24.04 -6.27 16.39
N VAL A 209 -24.54 -5.57 15.36
CA VAL A 209 -25.55 -4.52 15.54
C VAL A 209 -26.94 -5.10 15.26
N PRO A 210 -27.92 -4.97 16.17
CA PRO A 210 -29.29 -5.38 15.89
C PRO A 210 -29.84 -4.70 14.64
N GLN A 211 -30.47 -5.47 13.76
CA GLN A 211 -31.08 -4.97 12.52
C GLN A 211 -32.27 -4.04 12.81
N ASN A 212 -33.03 -4.33 13.87
CA ASN A 212 -34.19 -3.54 14.23
C ASN A 212 -33.79 -2.23 14.91
N ILE A 213 -34.14 -1.10 14.29
CA ILE A 213 -33.79 0.25 14.76
C ILE A 213 -34.30 0.49 16.19
N SER A 214 -35.52 0.03 16.51
CA SER A 214 -36.11 0.21 17.84
C SER A 214 -35.39 -0.56 18.94
N GLN A 215 -34.64 -1.61 18.59
CA GLN A 215 -33.85 -2.41 19.52
C GLN A 215 -32.38 -2.02 19.50
N ARG A 216 -31.94 -1.12 18.62
CA ARG A 216 -30.52 -0.75 18.48
C ARG A 216 -29.95 -0.12 19.74
N CYS A 217 -30.76 0.69 20.43
CA CYS A 217 -30.37 1.42 21.64
C CYS A 217 -30.96 0.83 22.92
N PHE A 218 -31.59 -0.34 22.82
CA PHE A 218 -32.16 -1.05 23.97
C PHE A 218 -31.57 -2.46 24.04
N ARG A 219 -31.14 -2.88 25.22
CA ARG A 219 -30.60 -4.21 25.49
C ARG A 219 -31.34 -4.78 26.69
N GLY A 220 -32.41 -5.53 26.43
CA GLY A 220 -33.36 -5.90 27.49
C GLY A 220 -33.92 -4.64 28.17
N ASN A 221 -33.67 -4.51 29.48
CA ASN A 221 -34.12 -3.35 30.27
C ASN A 221 -33.12 -2.18 30.29
N HIS A 222 -31.97 -2.32 29.64
CA HIS A 222 -30.93 -1.28 29.60
C HIS A 222 -31.09 -0.36 28.39
N ARG A 223 -31.16 0.95 28.62
CA ARG A 223 -31.22 1.97 27.56
C ARG A 223 -29.85 2.58 27.34
N ILE A 224 -29.34 2.44 26.13
CA ILE A 224 -28.08 3.01 25.66
C ILE A 224 -28.37 4.40 25.07
N SER A 225 -27.48 5.37 25.30
CA SER A 225 -27.56 6.71 24.71
C SER A 225 -27.60 6.61 23.17
N SER A 226 -28.44 7.41 22.52
CA SER A 226 -28.56 7.45 21.06
C SER A 226 -27.22 7.72 20.37
N SER A 227 -26.39 8.58 20.96
CA SER A 227 -25.04 8.92 20.45
C SER A 227 -24.04 7.76 20.47
N LEU A 228 -24.30 6.70 21.25
CA LEU A 228 -23.41 5.54 21.40
C LEU A 228 -23.88 4.32 20.61
N CYS A 229 -25.19 4.20 20.37
CA CYS A 229 -25.78 3.04 19.70
C CYS A 229 -26.06 3.28 18.22
N ASP A 230 -26.13 4.54 17.75
CA ASP A 230 -26.36 4.82 16.34
C ASP A 230 -25.02 4.79 15.56
N PRO A 231 -24.80 3.80 14.66
CA PRO A 231 -23.57 3.73 13.86
C PRO A 231 -23.40 4.88 12.86
N LYS A 232 -24.45 5.68 12.64
CA LYS A 232 -24.37 6.90 11.81
C LYS A 232 -23.89 8.13 12.59
N ASP A 233 -23.87 8.06 13.92
CA ASP A 233 -23.44 9.19 14.75
C ASP A 233 -21.91 9.34 14.68
N PRO A 234 -21.38 10.55 14.42
CA PRO A 234 -19.93 10.79 14.37
C PRO A 234 -19.20 10.41 15.66
N PHE A 235 -19.85 10.54 16.82
CA PHE A 235 -19.28 10.14 18.11
C PHE A 235 -19.09 8.63 18.18
N SER A 236 -20.08 7.84 17.73
CA SER A 236 -19.95 6.38 17.65
C SER A 236 -18.85 5.94 16.68
N GLN A 237 -18.64 6.66 15.57
CA GLN A 237 -17.65 6.32 14.54
C GLN A 237 -16.20 6.62 14.96
N SER A 238 -16.01 7.58 15.86
CA SER A 238 -14.70 8.01 16.36
C SER A 238 -14.24 7.28 17.62
N MET A 239 -15.08 6.42 18.17
CA MET A 239 -14.82 5.78 19.46
C MET A 239 -13.87 4.58 19.30
N GLU A 240 -12.81 4.57 20.11
CA GLU A 240 -11.87 3.44 20.16
C GLU A 240 -12.56 2.16 20.66
N ILE A 241 -12.15 1.00 20.13
CA ILE A 241 -12.67 -0.30 20.56
C ILE A 241 -12.50 -0.53 22.07
N SER A 242 -11.41 -0.05 22.65
CA SER A 242 -11.18 -0.16 24.11
C SER A 242 -12.29 0.54 24.92
N ASN A 243 -12.86 1.64 24.40
CA ASN A 243 -13.92 2.37 25.09
C ASN A 243 -15.27 1.63 25.03
N LEU A 244 -15.54 0.90 23.94
CA LEU A 244 -16.70 0.01 23.85
C LEU A 244 -16.65 -1.06 24.96
N TYR A 245 -15.48 -1.69 25.15
CA TYR A 245 -15.30 -2.68 26.21
C TYR A 245 -15.34 -2.08 27.62
N ILE A 246 -14.88 -0.83 27.81
CA ILE A 246 -15.02 -0.12 29.10
C ILE A 246 -16.49 0.06 29.44
N TYR A 247 -17.31 0.50 28.47
CA TYR A 247 -18.75 0.68 28.67
C TYR A 247 -19.42 -0.63 29.13
N ASP A 248 -19.17 -1.73 28.40
CA ASP A 248 -19.75 -3.03 28.71
C ASP A 248 -19.25 -3.58 30.05
N THR A 249 -17.99 -3.30 30.41
CA THR A 249 -17.41 -3.64 31.72
C THR A 249 -18.13 -2.94 32.87
N VAL A 250 -18.43 -1.65 32.72
CA VAL A 250 -19.16 -0.89 33.76
C VAL A 250 -20.59 -1.44 33.90
N LEU A 251 -21.25 -1.76 32.80
CA LEU A 251 -22.58 -2.38 32.81
C LEU A 251 -22.56 -3.75 33.51
N LEU A 252 -21.56 -4.58 33.21
CA LEU A 252 -21.36 -5.87 33.86
C LEU A 252 -21.16 -5.74 35.37
N LEU A 253 -20.31 -4.80 35.81
CA LEU A 253 -20.05 -4.56 37.22
C LEU A 253 -21.30 -4.07 37.96
N ALA A 254 -22.07 -3.18 37.33
CA ALA A 254 -23.34 -2.70 37.91
C ALA A 254 -24.32 -3.87 38.14
N ASN A 255 -24.47 -4.76 37.16
CA ASN A 255 -25.31 -5.95 37.28
C ASN A 255 -24.81 -6.93 38.35
N ALA A 256 -23.49 -7.15 38.41
CA ALA A 256 -22.88 -8.01 39.43
C ALA A 256 -23.10 -7.46 40.85
N PHE A 257 -22.98 -6.14 41.04
CA PHE A 257 -23.23 -5.49 42.32
C PHE A 257 -24.71 -5.54 42.71
N HIS A 258 -25.61 -5.27 41.76
CA HIS A 258 -27.05 -5.40 41.99
C HIS A 258 -27.41 -6.82 42.46
N LYS A 259 -26.91 -7.85 41.77
CA LYS A 259 -27.12 -9.25 42.16
C LYS A 259 -26.57 -9.59 43.55
N LYS A 260 -25.40 -9.05 43.93
CA LYS A 260 -24.85 -9.24 45.29
C LYS A 260 -25.72 -8.63 46.38
N LEU A 261 -26.34 -7.48 46.10
CA LEU A 261 -27.26 -6.82 47.01
C LEU A 261 -28.57 -7.61 47.15
N GLU A 262 -29.12 -8.11 46.05
CA GLU A 262 -30.31 -8.96 46.04
C GLU A 262 -30.10 -10.29 46.78
N ASP A 263 -28.97 -10.97 46.50
CA ASP A 263 -28.63 -12.26 47.12
C ASP A 263 -28.28 -12.14 48.61
N ARG A 264 -28.17 -10.91 49.15
CA ARG A 264 -27.67 -10.60 50.52
C ARG A 264 -26.31 -11.24 50.84
N LYS A 265 -25.52 -11.57 49.82
CA LYS A 265 -24.16 -12.14 49.91
C LYS A 265 -23.10 -11.05 49.74
N TRP A 266 -23.40 -9.85 50.20
CA TRP A 266 -22.50 -8.71 50.13
C TRP A 266 -21.33 -8.89 51.10
N HIS A 267 -20.13 -8.69 50.60
CA HIS A 267 -18.93 -8.61 51.42
C HIS A 267 -18.45 -7.15 51.45
N SER A 268 -18.14 -6.64 52.64
CA SER A 268 -17.61 -5.29 52.80
C SER A 268 -16.31 -5.10 52.01
N MET A 269 -16.12 -3.87 51.53
CA MET A 269 -14.88 -3.44 50.89
C MET A 269 -13.70 -3.68 51.82
N ALA A 270 -12.61 -4.24 51.30
CA ALA A 270 -11.37 -4.37 52.05
C ALA A 270 -10.44 -3.19 51.75
N SER A 271 -10.11 -2.42 52.79
CA SER A 271 -8.94 -1.53 52.76
C SER A 271 -7.70 -2.40 52.91
N LEU A 272 -6.91 -2.50 51.85
CA LEU A 272 -5.77 -3.41 51.76
C LEU A 272 -4.48 -2.63 51.57
N THR A 273 -3.44 -2.98 52.33
CA THR A 273 -2.11 -2.39 52.17
C THR A 273 -1.24 -3.22 51.23
N CYS A 274 -0.85 -2.73 50.06
CA CYS A 274 -0.04 -3.53 49.12
C CYS A 274 1.39 -3.87 49.60
N ILE A 275 1.99 -3.01 50.43
CA ILE A 275 3.46 -2.97 50.63
C ILE A 275 3.90 -3.76 51.88
N ARG A 276 2.96 -4.22 52.71
CA ARG A 276 3.29 -4.91 53.97
C ARG A 276 3.38 -6.43 53.76
N LYS A 277 4.42 -7.06 54.33
CA LYS A 277 4.65 -8.53 54.26
C LYS A 277 3.50 -9.39 54.81
N ASN A 278 2.66 -8.85 55.71
CA ASN A 278 1.57 -9.59 56.37
C ASN A 278 0.18 -9.20 55.86
N SER A 279 0.09 -8.59 54.69
CA SER A 279 -1.20 -8.21 54.12
C SER A 279 -2.03 -9.44 53.81
N LYS A 280 -3.24 -9.48 54.39
CA LYS A 280 -4.20 -10.56 54.11
C LYS A 280 -5.00 -10.19 52.86
N PRO A 281 -5.20 -11.13 51.93
CA PRO A 281 -6.04 -10.88 50.77
C PRO A 281 -7.51 -10.72 51.15
N TRP A 282 -8.29 -10.10 50.26
CA TRP A 282 -9.72 -9.90 50.49
C TRP A 282 -10.49 -11.22 50.46
N GLN A 283 -11.18 -11.53 51.56
CA GLN A 283 -11.96 -12.77 51.68
C GLN A 283 -13.19 -12.80 50.76
N GLY A 284 -13.77 -11.63 50.43
CA GLY A 284 -14.91 -11.51 49.52
C GLY A 284 -14.56 -11.60 48.04
N GLY A 285 -13.26 -11.59 47.71
CA GLY A 285 -12.76 -11.53 46.34
C GLY A 285 -13.29 -12.61 45.43
N ARG A 286 -13.18 -13.88 45.86
CA ARG A 286 -13.59 -15.01 45.03
C ARG A 286 -15.09 -15.01 44.78
N SER A 287 -15.86 -14.74 45.85
CA SER A 287 -17.31 -14.60 45.78
C SER A 287 -17.72 -13.52 44.77
N MET A 288 -17.04 -12.37 44.77
CA MET A 288 -17.29 -11.30 43.81
C MET A 288 -16.88 -11.69 42.37
N LEU A 289 -15.69 -12.25 42.19
CA LEU A 289 -15.18 -12.72 40.89
C LEU A 289 -16.15 -13.70 40.22
N GLU A 290 -16.64 -14.70 40.96
CA GLU A 290 -17.60 -15.69 40.46
C GLU A 290 -18.93 -15.06 40.04
N THR A 291 -19.39 -14.02 40.75
CA THR A 291 -20.60 -13.29 40.38
C THR A 291 -20.38 -12.47 39.11
N ILE A 292 -19.21 -11.84 38.94
CA ILE A 292 -18.85 -11.12 37.72
C ILE A 292 -18.75 -12.11 36.54
N LYS A 293 -18.02 -13.22 36.70
CA LYS A 293 -17.81 -14.24 35.67
C LYS A 293 -19.14 -14.83 35.15
N LYS A 294 -20.12 -15.03 36.03
CA LYS A 294 -21.46 -15.59 35.70
C LYS A 294 -22.50 -14.55 35.28
N GLY A 295 -22.18 -13.26 35.35
CA GLY A 295 -23.15 -12.17 35.26
C GLY A 295 -23.36 -11.58 33.86
N GLY A 296 -22.89 -12.25 32.81
CA GLY A 296 -22.73 -11.73 31.44
C GLY A 296 -23.77 -10.71 30.95
N VAL A 297 -23.33 -9.77 30.11
CA VAL A 297 -24.16 -8.63 29.67
C VAL A 297 -24.18 -8.48 28.16
N ASN A 298 -25.26 -7.94 27.63
CA ASN A 298 -25.36 -7.55 26.22
C ASN A 298 -25.27 -6.03 26.11
N GLY A 299 -24.16 -5.53 25.56
CA GLY A 299 -23.83 -4.11 25.51
C GLY A 299 -23.56 -3.59 24.10
N LEU A 300 -22.55 -2.72 23.97
CA LEU A 300 -22.09 -2.13 22.72
C LEU A 300 -21.25 -3.11 21.89
N THR A 301 -20.51 -4.01 22.54
CA THR A 301 -19.69 -5.04 21.86
C THR A 301 -20.45 -6.32 21.54
N GLY A 302 -21.75 -6.37 21.88
CA GLY A 302 -22.56 -7.58 21.84
C GLY A 302 -22.55 -8.27 23.20
N GLU A 303 -22.47 -9.60 23.20
CA GLU A 303 -22.45 -10.40 24.42
C GLU A 303 -21.06 -10.43 25.05
N LEU A 304 -20.93 -9.84 26.24
CA LEU A 304 -19.76 -9.91 27.09
C LEU A 304 -19.96 -10.97 28.16
N GLU A 305 -19.26 -12.08 28.01
CA GLU A 305 -19.18 -13.18 28.96
C GLU A 305 -17.73 -13.67 29.09
N PHE A 306 -17.48 -14.58 30.03
CA PHE A 306 -16.15 -15.14 30.25
C PHE A 306 -16.20 -16.66 30.22
N ALA A 307 -15.33 -17.25 29.41
CA ALA A 307 -15.09 -18.69 29.42
C ALA A 307 -14.40 -19.13 30.72
N GLU A 308 -14.22 -20.44 30.90
CA GLU A 308 -13.62 -20.98 32.12
C GLU A 308 -12.22 -20.44 32.38
N ASN A 309 -11.45 -20.22 31.32
CA ASN A 309 -10.12 -19.61 31.35
C ASN A 309 -10.10 -18.11 31.67
N GLY A 310 -11.25 -17.48 31.92
CA GLY A 310 -11.38 -16.06 32.24
C GLY A 310 -11.19 -15.12 31.05
N GLY A 311 -11.22 -15.61 29.81
CA GLY A 311 -11.19 -14.80 28.60
C GLY A 311 -12.58 -14.64 27.97
N ASN A 312 -12.82 -13.47 27.36
CA ASN A 312 -14.00 -13.26 26.53
C ASN A 312 -13.88 -14.03 25.20
N PRO A 313 -14.77 -14.99 24.89
CA PRO A 313 -14.71 -15.75 23.64
C PRO A 313 -15.30 -15.00 22.43
N ASN A 314 -16.08 -13.94 22.66
CA ASN A 314 -16.92 -13.33 21.64
C ASN A 314 -16.16 -12.29 20.81
N VAL A 315 -15.71 -12.72 19.64
CA VAL A 315 -15.07 -11.87 18.64
C VAL A 315 -15.61 -12.17 17.25
N HIS A 316 -15.82 -11.11 16.48
CA HIS A 316 -16.24 -11.21 15.08
C HIS A 316 -15.32 -10.33 14.24
N PHE A 317 -14.90 -10.86 13.10
CA PHE A 317 -14.19 -10.12 12.07
C PHE A 317 -15.08 -10.01 10.85
N GLU A 318 -14.99 -8.88 10.17
CA GLU A 318 -15.49 -8.76 8.81
C GLU A 318 -14.33 -8.62 7.84
N ILE A 319 -14.52 -9.23 6.68
CA ILE A 319 -13.55 -9.23 5.61
C ILE A 319 -14.18 -8.44 4.47
N LEU A 320 -13.58 -7.29 4.19
CA LEU A 320 -13.98 -6.39 3.13
C LEU A 320 -13.05 -6.58 1.93
N GLY A 321 -13.59 -6.39 0.73
CA GLY A 321 -12.84 -6.49 -0.52
C GLY A 321 -13.24 -5.40 -1.49
N THR A 322 -12.32 -5.02 -2.36
CA THR A 322 -12.61 -4.08 -3.45
C THR A 322 -13.71 -4.64 -4.36
N ASN A 323 -14.67 -3.80 -4.69
CA ASN A 323 -15.71 -4.09 -5.68
C ASN A 323 -15.43 -3.30 -6.96
N TYR A 324 -15.61 -3.96 -8.11
CA TYR A 324 -15.55 -3.36 -9.45
C TYR A 324 -16.96 -3.31 -10.05
N GLY A 325 -17.95 -2.86 -9.26
CA GLY A 325 -19.35 -2.79 -9.66
C GLY A 325 -19.71 -1.54 -10.47
N GLU A 326 -20.92 -1.53 -11.04
CA GLU A 326 -21.46 -0.63 -12.09
C GLU A 326 -21.38 0.88 -11.81
N ASP A 327 -21.18 1.32 -10.57
CA ASP A 327 -21.10 2.74 -10.22
C ASP A 327 -19.65 3.27 -10.27
N LEU A 328 -19.13 3.55 -11.48
CA LEU A 328 -18.04 4.51 -11.83
C LEU A 328 -16.79 4.67 -10.91
N GLY A 329 -16.53 3.76 -9.98
CA GLY A 329 -15.51 3.92 -8.95
C GLY A 329 -15.14 2.63 -8.24
N ARG A 330 -13.89 2.57 -7.75
CA ARG A 330 -13.38 1.47 -6.93
C ARG A 330 -14.08 1.55 -5.56
N GLY A 331 -15.02 0.64 -5.32
CA GLY A 331 -15.78 0.56 -4.07
C GLY A 331 -15.23 -0.49 -3.11
N ILE A 332 -15.83 -0.59 -1.93
CA ILE A 332 -15.58 -1.67 -0.97
C ILE A 332 -16.88 -2.42 -0.70
N ARG A 333 -16.83 -3.75 -0.64
CA ARG A 333 -17.96 -4.60 -0.25
C ARG A 333 -17.54 -5.62 0.80
N LYS A 334 -18.50 -6.08 1.60
CA LYS A 334 -18.30 -7.18 2.53
C LYS A 334 -18.24 -8.51 1.78
N LEU A 335 -17.15 -9.26 1.94
CA LEU A 335 -16.95 -10.58 1.34
C LEU A 335 -17.36 -11.72 2.28
N GLY A 336 -17.17 -11.52 3.58
CA GLY A 336 -17.51 -12.52 4.59
C GLY A 336 -17.33 -12.03 6.02
N CYS A 337 -17.69 -12.89 6.95
CA CYS A 337 -17.42 -12.77 8.38
C CYS A 337 -16.59 -13.94 8.85
N TRP A 338 -15.82 -13.75 9.91
CA TRP A 338 -15.10 -14.82 10.59
C TRP A 338 -15.31 -14.74 12.09
N ASN A 339 -15.48 -15.88 12.75
CA ASN A 339 -15.39 -16.00 14.20
C ASN A 339 -14.71 -17.35 14.57
N PRO A 340 -14.28 -17.53 15.83
CA PRO A 340 -13.56 -18.74 16.25
C PRO A 340 -14.36 -20.04 16.16
N ILE A 341 -15.70 -19.96 16.17
CA ILE A 341 -16.60 -21.13 16.27
C ILE A 341 -16.98 -21.65 14.88
N THR A 342 -17.46 -20.75 14.00
CA THR A 342 -17.93 -21.07 12.66
C THR A 342 -16.84 -20.94 11.59
N GLY A 343 -15.71 -20.31 11.93
CA GLY A 343 -14.69 -19.95 10.96
C GLY A 343 -15.20 -18.91 9.95
N LEU A 344 -14.70 -18.99 8.71
CA LEU A 344 -15.09 -18.09 7.62
C LEU A 344 -16.50 -18.43 7.12
N ASN A 345 -17.43 -17.49 7.28
CA ASN A 345 -18.75 -17.49 6.69
C ASN A 345 -18.83 -16.43 5.58
N GLY A 346 -18.82 -16.87 4.33
CA GLY A 346 -18.79 -16.03 3.14
C GLY A 346 -17.90 -16.65 2.06
N SER A 347 -17.64 -15.89 0.99
CA SER A 347 -16.75 -16.33 -0.09
C SER A 347 -15.82 -15.19 -0.46
N LEU A 348 -14.52 -15.45 -0.35
CA LEU A 348 -13.48 -14.47 -0.71
C LEU A 348 -13.16 -14.51 -2.21
N THR A 349 -13.59 -15.55 -2.92
CA THR A 349 -13.54 -15.53 -4.38
C THR A 349 -14.47 -14.44 -4.85
N ASP A 350 -13.93 -13.46 -5.59
CA ASP A 350 -14.81 -12.71 -6.47
C ASP A 350 -15.50 -13.76 -7.32
N ARG A 351 -16.83 -13.72 -7.36
CA ARG A 351 -17.51 -14.32 -8.51
C ARG A 351 -16.77 -13.68 -9.68
N LYS A 352 -15.95 -14.46 -10.40
CA LYS A 352 -15.46 -14.05 -11.72
C LYS A 352 -16.68 -13.42 -12.35
N LEU A 353 -16.56 -12.23 -12.94
CA LEU A 353 -17.61 -11.75 -13.81
C LEU A 353 -17.92 -12.94 -14.72
N GLU A 354 -18.99 -13.68 -14.43
CA GLU A 354 -19.63 -14.57 -15.37
C GLU A 354 -20.40 -13.68 -16.35
N ASN A 355 -19.83 -12.53 -16.71
CA ASN A 355 -20.10 -11.83 -17.94
C ASN A 355 -19.38 -12.63 -19.03
N ASN A 356 -19.77 -13.90 -19.15
CA ASN A 356 -19.61 -14.62 -20.39
C ASN A 356 -20.44 -13.81 -21.38
N MET A 357 -19.79 -12.93 -22.13
CA MET A 357 -20.40 -12.26 -23.29
C MET A 357 -20.61 -13.25 -24.45
N ARG A 358 -20.73 -14.55 -24.12
CA ARG A 358 -21.01 -15.64 -25.05
C ARG A 358 -22.37 -15.39 -25.68
N GLY A 359 -22.37 -15.24 -27.01
CA GLY A 359 -23.57 -14.94 -27.79
C GLY A 359 -23.77 -13.45 -28.07
N VAL A 360 -22.95 -12.55 -27.49
CA VAL A 360 -22.93 -11.13 -27.87
C VAL A 360 -22.02 -10.96 -29.09
N VAL A 361 -22.50 -10.23 -30.09
CA VAL A 361 -21.72 -9.79 -31.26
C VAL A 361 -21.58 -8.28 -31.20
N LEU A 362 -20.35 -7.79 -31.05
CA LEU A 362 -20.05 -6.35 -30.95
C LEU A 362 -19.64 -5.77 -32.30
N ARG A 363 -20.15 -4.58 -32.63
CA ARG A 363 -19.71 -3.80 -33.79
C ARG A 363 -18.51 -2.95 -33.39
N VAL A 364 -17.37 -3.25 -33.98
CA VAL A 364 -16.09 -2.62 -33.65
C VAL A 364 -15.68 -1.66 -34.76
N VAL A 365 -15.57 -0.38 -34.45
CA VAL A 365 -15.04 0.63 -35.37
C VAL A 365 -13.53 0.78 -35.18
N THR A 366 -12.79 0.93 -36.28
CA THR A 366 -11.34 1.14 -36.26
C THR A 366 -10.86 2.19 -37.26
N VAL A 367 -9.61 2.61 -37.13
CA VAL A 367 -8.88 3.45 -38.08
C VAL A 367 -7.57 2.73 -38.41
N LEU A 368 -7.20 2.71 -39.69
CA LEU A 368 -5.98 2.04 -40.17
C LEU A 368 -4.75 2.88 -39.78
N GLU A 369 -3.82 2.27 -39.06
CA GLU A 369 -2.58 2.90 -38.59
C GLU A 369 -1.53 1.80 -38.35
N GLU A 370 -0.39 1.84 -39.03
CA GLU A 370 0.66 0.85 -38.81
C GLU A 370 1.46 1.17 -37.53
N PRO A 371 1.82 0.19 -36.69
CA PRO A 371 1.56 -1.26 -36.77
C PRO A 371 0.33 -1.72 -35.96
N PHE A 372 -0.58 -0.81 -35.62
CA PHE A 372 -1.71 -1.06 -34.72
C PHE A 372 -2.86 -1.79 -35.42
N VAL A 373 -3.25 -1.31 -36.60
CA VAL A 373 -4.33 -1.86 -37.42
C VAL A 373 -3.94 -1.76 -38.89
N MET A 374 -3.74 -2.93 -39.48
CA MET A 374 -3.30 -3.14 -40.86
C MET A 374 -4.28 -4.09 -41.55
N VAL A 375 -4.35 -4.01 -42.87
CA VAL A 375 -5.09 -4.96 -43.68
C VAL A 375 -4.12 -6.03 -44.18
N SER A 376 -4.40 -7.31 -43.92
CA SER A 376 -3.60 -8.41 -44.46
C SER A 376 -3.66 -8.42 -45.97
N GLU A 377 -2.55 -8.74 -46.65
CA GLU A 377 -2.53 -8.88 -48.11
C GLU A 377 -3.55 -9.94 -48.58
N ASN A 378 -4.39 -9.56 -49.55
CA ASN A 378 -5.45 -10.41 -50.08
C ASN A 378 -4.85 -11.61 -50.83
N VAL A 379 -4.96 -12.80 -50.26
CA VAL A 379 -4.88 -14.04 -51.03
C VAL A 379 -6.26 -14.25 -51.67
N LEU A 380 -6.32 -14.25 -53.01
CA LEU A 380 -7.52 -14.28 -53.85
C LEU A 380 -8.64 -15.17 -53.25
N GLY A 381 -9.77 -14.55 -52.88
CA GLY A 381 -10.99 -15.24 -52.41
C GLY A 381 -11.21 -15.31 -50.89
N LYS A 382 -10.29 -14.83 -50.05
CA LYS A 382 -10.51 -14.72 -48.59
C LYS A 382 -11.02 -13.32 -48.19
N PRO A 383 -11.90 -13.21 -47.17
CA PRO A 383 -12.30 -11.91 -46.64
C PRO A 383 -11.07 -11.16 -46.09
N LYS A 384 -11.05 -9.83 -46.26
CA LYS A 384 -9.99 -8.96 -45.72
C LYS A 384 -9.85 -9.20 -44.22
N LYS A 385 -8.69 -9.69 -43.78
CA LYS A 385 -8.41 -9.88 -42.36
C LYS A 385 -7.66 -8.65 -41.85
N TYR A 386 -8.13 -8.06 -40.76
CA TYR A 386 -7.37 -7.03 -40.06
C TYR A 386 -6.31 -7.71 -39.19
N GLN A 387 -5.14 -7.10 -39.09
CA GLN A 387 -4.01 -7.57 -38.28
C GLN A 387 -3.28 -6.40 -37.64
N GLY A 388 -2.55 -6.63 -36.56
CA GLY A 388 -1.77 -5.59 -35.87
C GLY A 388 -2.02 -5.60 -34.37
N PHE A 389 -1.25 -4.78 -33.65
CA PHE A 389 -1.23 -4.80 -32.19
C PHE A 389 -2.61 -4.59 -31.55
N SER A 390 -3.39 -3.63 -32.04
CA SER A 390 -4.75 -3.38 -31.53
C SER A 390 -5.69 -4.55 -31.82
N ILE A 391 -5.52 -5.22 -32.95
CA ILE A 391 -6.34 -6.39 -33.32
C ILE A 391 -6.02 -7.58 -32.40
N ASP A 392 -4.75 -7.80 -32.08
CA ASP A 392 -4.34 -8.86 -31.16
C ASP A 392 -4.91 -8.65 -29.75
N VAL A 393 -4.96 -7.39 -29.29
CA VAL A 393 -5.62 -7.00 -28.04
C VAL A 393 -7.12 -7.30 -28.09
N LEU A 394 -7.80 -6.95 -29.19
CA LEU A 394 -9.23 -7.24 -29.37
C LEU A 394 -9.51 -8.76 -29.34
N GLU A 395 -8.70 -9.56 -30.03
CA GLU A 395 -8.84 -11.01 -30.08
C GLU A 395 -8.61 -11.67 -28.70
N ALA A 396 -7.62 -11.17 -27.95
CA ALA A 396 -7.37 -11.63 -26.58
C ALA A 396 -8.55 -11.31 -25.65
N LEU A 397 -9.15 -10.12 -25.78
CA LEU A 397 -10.35 -9.74 -25.04
C LEU A 397 -11.57 -10.59 -25.44
N ALA A 398 -11.76 -10.81 -26.74
CA ALA A 398 -12.83 -11.65 -27.28
C ALA A 398 -12.73 -13.09 -26.75
N THR A 399 -11.53 -13.65 -26.71
CA THR A 399 -11.28 -15.00 -26.17
C THR A 399 -11.51 -15.07 -24.66
N TYR A 400 -11.06 -14.06 -23.90
CA TYR A 400 -11.18 -14.06 -22.45
C TYR A 400 -12.63 -13.88 -21.97
N LEU A 401 -13.38 -12.96 -22.60
CA LEU A 401 -14.76 -12.63 -22.21
C LEU A 401 -15.82 -13.45 -22.99
N GLY A 402 -15.43 -14.08 -24.10
CA GLY A 402 -16.29 -14.95 -24.90
C GLY A 402 -17.22 -14.24 -25.89
N PHE A 403 -17.01 -12.96 -26.22
CA PHE A 403 -17.81 -12.26 -27.24
C PHE A 403 -17.30 -12.54 -28.66
N LYS A 404 -18.17 -12.31 -29.64
CA LYS A 404 -17.80 -12.23 -31.06
C LYS A 404 -17.83 -10.77 -31.50
N TYR A 405 -17.17 -10.43 -32.59
CA TYR A 405 -17.17 -9.07 -33.10
C TYR A 405 -17.18 -8.99 -34.63
N GLU A 406 -17.72 -7.89 -35.14
CA GLU A 406 -17.66 -7.48 -36.54
C GLU A 406 -16.91 -6.15 -36.60
N ILE A 407 -15.75 -6.16 -37.26
CA ILE A 407 -14.88 -5.00 -37.33
C ILE A 407 -15.02 -4.29 -38.68
N TYR A 408 -15.12 -2.96 -38.64
CA TYR A 408 -15.17 -2.10 -39.82
C TYR A 408 -14.35 -0.83 -39.62
N VAL A 409 -13.90 -0.23 -40.72
CA VAL A 409 -13.12 1.02 -40.69
C VAL A 409 -14.07 2.22 -40.69
N ALA A 410 -13.77 3.24 -39.89
CA ALA A 410 -14.51 4.49 -39.86
C ALA A 410 -14.67 5.05 -41.30
N PRO A 411 -15.88 5.41 -41.75
CA PRO A 411 -16.14 5.78 -43.15
C PRO A 411 -15.31 6.96 -43.68
N ASP A 412 -14.93 7.89 -42.80
CA ASP A 412 -14.13 9.06 -43.12
C ASP A 412 -12.63 8.89 -42.80
N HIS A 413 -12.22 7.70 -42.34
CA HIS A 413 -10.86 7.34 -41.94
C HIS A 413 -10.23 8.27 -40.88
N LYS A 414 -11.04 8.97 -40.08
CA LYS A 414 -10.56 9.88 -39.03
C LYS A 414 -10.77 9.29 -37.64
N TYR A 415 -9.91 9.67 -36.70
CA TYR A 415 -10.09 9.32 -35.28
C TYR A 415 -11.30 10.01 -34.65
N GLY A 416 -11.54 11.27 -35.03
CA GLY A 416 -12.66 12.06 -34.55
C GLY A 416 -12.23 13.38 -33.90
N SER A 417 -12.92 14.43 -34.29
CA SER A 417 -12.76 15.81 -33.84
C SER A 417 -14.13 16.49 -33.72
N PRO A 418 -14.30 17.43 -32.78
CA PRO A 418 -15.53 18.22 -32.70
C PRO A 418 -15.70 19.05 -33.97
N GLN A 419 -16.93 19.16 -34.44
CA GLN A 419 -17.33 19.98 -35.58
C GLN A 419 -17.95 21.30 -35.08
N ASP A 420 -18.06 22.30 -35.96
CA ASP A 420 -18.60 23.61 -35.62
C ASP A 420 -20.08 23.56 -35.17
N ASP A 421 -20.81 22.54 -35.59
CA ASP A 421 -22.20 22.27 -35.19
C ASP A 421 -22.33 21.51 -33.86
N GLY A 422 -21.20 21.22 -33.19
CA GLY A 422 -21.13 20.44 -31.96
C GLY A 422 -21.17 18.92 -32.16
N SER A 423 -21.28 18.43 -33.40
CA SER A 423 -21.23 17.01 -33.71
C SER A 423 -19.79 16.48 -33.72
N TRP A 424 -19.65 15.15 -33.71
CA TRP A 424 -18.36 14.47 -33.80
C TRP A 424 -18.28 13.62 -35.07
N ASN A 425 -17.15 13.71 -35.77
CA ASN A 425 -16.83 12.84 -36.90
C ASN A 425 -15.91 11.68 -36.48
N GLY A 426 -15.44 10.88 -37.44
CA GLY A 426 -14.48 9.83 -37.19
C GLY A 426 -15.01 8.66 -36.38
N LEU A 427 -14.05 7.88 -35.87
CA LEU A 427 -14.27 6.80 -34.93
C LEU A 427 -15.06 7.27 -33.69
N ILE A 428 -14.75 8.44 -33.12
CA ILE A 428 -15.53 9.01 -32.00
C ILE A 428 -16.98 9.27 -32.42
N GLY A 429 -17.21 9.83 -33.61
CA GLY A 429 -18.56 10.04 -34.14
C GLY A 429 -19.35 8.74 -34.27
N GLU A 430 -18.74 7.65 -34.77
CA GLU A 430 -19.38 6.34 -34.86
C GLU A 430 -19.85 5.82 -33.49
N LEU A 431 -19.09 6.08 -32.42
CA LEU A 431 -19.44 5.75 -31.04
C LEU A 431 -20.54 6.65 -30.47
N VAL A 432 -20.41 7.97 -30.62
CA VAL A 432 -21.38 8.96 -30.12
C VAL A 432 -22.76 8.73 -30.74
N PHE A 433 -22.81 8.42 -32.04
CA PHE A 433 -24.05 8.10 -32.76
C PHE A 433 -24.51 6.64 -32.57
N LYS A 434 -23.85 5.86 -31.69
CA LYS A 434 -24.18 4.44 -31.37
C LYS A 434 -24.21 3.51 -32.59
N ARG A 435 -23.43 3.85 -33.63
CA ARG A 435 -23.27 3.05 -34.84
C ARG A 435 -22.27 1.90 -34.63
N ALA A 436 -21.29 2.13 -33.76
CA ALA A 436 -20.43 1.10 -33.20
C ALA A 436 -20.64 0.95 -31.68
N ASP A 437 -20.28 -0.22 -31.16
CA ASP A 437 -20.36 -0.54 -29.73
C ASP A 437 -19.00 -0.33 -29.04
N ILE A 438 -17.90 -0.57 -29.76
CA ILE A 438 -16.52 -0.35 -29.28
C ILE A 438 -15.68 0.28 -30.38
N GLY A 439 -14.79 1.19 -30.02
CA GLY A 439 -13.74 1.71 -30.90
C GLY A 439 -12.38 1.17 -30.49
N ILE A 440 -11.61 0.65 -31.46
CA ILE A 440 -10.24 0.20 -31.21
C ILE A 440 -9.31 0.66 -32.32
N SER A 441 -8.26 1.40 -31.97
CA SER A 441 -7.20 1.88 -32.87
C SER A 441 -6.11 2.54 -32.02
N ALA A 442 -5.11 3.17 -32.64
CA ALA A 442 -4.10 4.01 -31.99
C ALA A 442 -4.67 5.37 -31.53
N LEU A 443 -5.79 5.34 -30.78
CA LEU A 443 -6.54 6.53 -30.38
C LEU A 443 -5.97 7.13 -29.09
N THR A 444 -5.51 8.38 -29.16
CA THR A 444 -5.11 9.15 -27.97
C THR A 444 -6.32 9.61 -27.15
N ILE A 445 -6.27 9.37 -25.84
CA ILE A 445 -7.24 9.87 -24.86
C ILE A 445 -6.98 11.38 -24.66
N THR A 446 -8.00 12.21 -24.91
CA THR A 446 -7.96 13.66 -24.70
C THR A 446 -9.20 14.11 -23.92
N PRO A 447 -9.15 15.22 -23.15
CA PRO A 447 -10.29 15.69 -22.38
C PRO A 447 -11.57 15.89 -23.22
N ASP A 448 -11.44 16.45 -24.43
CA ASP A 448 -12.59 16.66 -25.31
C ASP A 448 -13.27 15.35 -25.73
N ARG A 449 -12.48 14.29 -25.95
CA ARG A 449 -13.02 12.96 -26.31
C ARG A 449 -13.62 12.26 -25.11
N GLU A 450 -12.97 12.34 -23.95
CA GLU A 450 -13.44 11.74 -22.69
C GLU A 450 -14.78 12.34 -22.22
N ASN A 451 -15.06 13.59 -22.59
CA ASN A 451 -16.35 14.23 -22.32
C ASN A 451 -17.53 13.64 -23.12
N VAL A 452 -17.28 12.90 -24.21
CA VAL A 452 -18.34 12.39 -25.10
C VAL A 452 -18.38 10.87 -25.24
N VAL A 453 -17.28 10.18 -24.91
CA VAL A 453 -17.20 8.72 -24.87
C VAL A 453 -16.38 8.26 -23.67
N ASP A 454 -16.71 7.08 -23.15
CA ASP A 454 -15.95 6.45 -22.08
C ASP A 454 -14.72 5.72 -22.64
N PHE A 455 -13.58 5.88 -21.95
CA PHE A 455 -12.34 5.17 -22.27
C PHE A 455 -12.04 4.07 -21.24
N THR A 456 -11.43 3.00 -21.72
CA THR A 456 -10.77 2.02 -20.84
C THR A 456 -9.43 2.58 -20.35
N THR A 457 -8.76 1.86 -19.45
CA THR A 457 -7.35 2.14 -19.17
C THR A 457 -6.52 1.96 -20.44
N ARG A 458 -5.67 2.94 -20.75
CA ARG A 458 -4.72 2.87 -21.88
C ARG A 458 -3.94 1.55 -21.84
N TYR A 459 -3.75 0.93 -23.00
CA TYR A 459 -2.98 -0.31 -23.13
C TYR A 459 -1.52 -0.07 -23.55
N MET A 460 -1.14 1.17 -23.88
CA MET A 460 0.22 1.57 -24.26
C MET A 460 0.50 3.00 -23.76
N ASP A 461 1.64 3.18 -23.09
CA ASP A 461 2.18 4.49 -22.76
C ASP A 461 3.17 4.93 -23.84
N TYR A 462 3.04 6.16 -24.34
CA TYR A 462 4.03 6.78 -25.21
C TYR A 462 4.39 8.17 -24.70
N SER A 463 5.64 8.56 -24.90
CA SER A 463 6.13 9.92 -24.66
C SER A 463 6.33 10.64 -26.00
N VAL A 464 6.15 11.96 -25.99
CA VAL A 464 6.45 12.79 -27.17
C VAL A 464 7.96 12.82 -27.37
N GLY A 465 8.44 12.24 -28.47
CA GLY A 465 9.84 12.26 -28.88
C GLY A 465 10.06 13.18 -30.08
N VAL A 466 11.22 13.85 -30.12
CA VAL A 466 11.65 14.60 -31.31
C VAL A 466 12.56 13.71 -32.15
N LEU A 467 12.14 13.36 -33.36
CA LEU A 467 12.97 12.61 -34.30
C LEU A 467 13.88 13.59 -35.06
N LEU A 468 15.19 13.46 -34.86
CA LEU A 468 16.19 14.22 -35.60
C LEU A 468 16.83 13.33 -36.67
N ARG A 469 17.06 13.91 -37.86
CA ARG A 469 17.88 13.25 -38.86
C ARG A 469 19.27 13.02 -38.28
N LYS A 470 19.78 11.79 -38.39
CA LYS A 470 21.16 11.45 -38.00
C LYS A 470 22.12 12.39 -38.74
N ALA A 471 23.00 13.06 -37.99
CA ALA A 471 24.03 13.92 -38.57
C ALA A 471 24.92 13.07 -39.50
N GLU A 472 25.11 13.54 -40.73
CA GLU A 472 26.05 12.93 -41.67
C GLU A 472 27.47 13.13 -41.13
N LYS A 473 28.23 12.04 -41.01
CA LYS A 473 29.64 12.11 -40.63
C LYS A 473 30.45 12.54 -41.85
N THR A 474 30.73 13.83 -41.98
CA THR A 474 31.76 14.30 -42.91
C THR A 474 33.12 14.11 -42.25
N VAL A 475 34.03 13.38 -42.92
CA VAL A 475 35.42 13.29 -42.48
C VAL A 475 36.14 14.49 -43.08
N ASP A 476 36.42 15.51 -42.28
CA ASP A 476 37.23 16.64 -42.71
C ASP A 476 38.71 16.25 -42.68
N MET A 477 39.37 16.27 -43.85
CA MET A 477 40.78 15.90 -44.00
C MET A 477 41.71 16.88 -43.27
N PHE A 478 41.25 18.10 -42.95
CA PHE A 478 42.01 19.12 -42.23
C PHE A 478 41.51 19.37 -40.80
N ALA A 479 40.78 18.41 -40.20
CA ALA A 479 40.28 18.52 -38.82
C ALA A 479 41.37 18.86 -37.79
N CYS A 480 42.63 18.51 -38.04
CA CYS A 480 43.77 18.87 -37.18
C CYS A 480 44.09 20.38 -37.16
N LEU A 481 43.72 21.14 -38.21
CA LEU A 481 43.92 22.60 -38.30
C LEU A 481 42.71 23.39 -37.81
N ALA A 482 41.56 22.73 -37.66
CA ALA A 482 40.29 23.32 -37.19
C ALA A 482 40.32 23.98 -35.79
N PRO A 483 41.22 23.63 -34.84
CA PRO A 483 41.23 24.29 -33.53
C PRO A 483 41.51 25.80 -33.57
N PHE A 484 42.08 26.31 -34.67
CA PHE A 484 42.38 27.73 -34.83
C PHE A 484 41.82 28.27 -36.15
N ASP A 485 41.28 29.50 -36.10
CA ASP A 485 40.82 30.20 -37.30
C ASP A 485 41.99 30.48 -38.26
N LEU A 486 41.68 30.52 -39.57
CA LEU A 486 42.65 30.89 -40.62
C LEU A 486 43.36 32.22 -40.34
N SER A 487 42.65 33.18 -39.75
CA SER A 487 43.23 34.47 -39.34
C SER A 487 44.32 34.29 -38.27
N LEU A 488 44.11 33.39 -37.31
CA LEU A 488 45.10 33.10 -36.26
C LEU A 488 46.31 32.38 -36.85
N TRP A 489 46.10 31.42 -37.75
CA TRP A 489 47.18 30.76 -38.48
C TRP A 489 48.03 31.75 -39.28
N ALA A 490 47.39 32.72 -39.95
CA ALA A 490 48.08 33.79 -40.65
C ALA A 490 48.86 34.70 -39.67
N CYS A 491 48.31 35.00 -38.50
CA CYS A 491 49.03 35.73 -37.44
C CYS A 491 50.23 34.95 -36.91
N ILE A 492 50.11 33.64 -36.68
CA ILE A 492 51.23 32.79 -36.25
C ILE A 492 52.34 32.80 -37.31
N ALA A 493 52.00 32.58 -38.58
CA ALA A 493 52.97 32.65 -39.68
C ALA A 493 53.63 34.04 -39.77
N GLY A 494 52.84 35.11 -39.66
CA GLY A 494 53.32 36.48 -39.67
C GLY A 494 54.24 36.82 -38.48
N THR A 495 53.90 36.37 -37.27
CA THR A 495 54.71 36.59 -36.07
C THR A 495 56.05 35.84 -36.14
N VAL A 496 56.06 34.59 -36.62
CA VAL A 496 57.30 33.83 -36.83
C VAL A 496 58.23 34.55 -37.83
N LEU A 497 57.68 35.09 -38.93
CA LEU A 497 58.45 35.86 -39.90
C LEU A 497 58.97 37.19 -39.31
N LEU A 498 58.13 37.92 -38.57
CA LEU A 498 58.49 39.20 -37.97
C LEU A 498 59.55 39.05 -36.88
N VAL A 499 59.41 38.06 -35.99
CA VAL A 499 60.41 37.76 -34.96
C VAL A 499 61.69 37.24 -35.59
N GLY A 500 61.62 36.39 -36.63
CA GLY A 500 62.79 35.95 -37.39
C GLY A 500 63.57 37.11 -38.02
N LEU A 501 62.87 38.10 -38.58
CA LEU A 501 63.47 39.34 -39.10
C LEU A 501 64.09 40.20 -37.99
N LEU A 502 63.41 40.35 -36.84
CA LEU A 502 63.95 41.10 -35.69
C LEU A 502 65.21 40.44 -35.13
N VAL A 503 65.24 39.11 -34.99
CA VAL A 503 66.42 38.36 -34.55
C VAL A 503 67.57 38.50 -35.55
N TYR A 504 67.28 38.47 -36.85
CA TYR A 504 68.28 38.74 -37.89
C TYR A 504 68.85 40.17 -37.78
N LEU A 505 67.99 41.19 -37.65
CA LEU A 505 68.40 42.59 -37.46
C LEU A 505 69.24 42.79 -36.19
N LEU A 506 68.83 42.16 -35.08
CA LEU A 506 69.58 42.19 -33.81
C LEU A 506 70.97 41.57 -33.96
N ASN A 507 71.06 40.39 -34.59
CA ASN A 507 72.33 39.72 -34.86
C ASN A 507 73.22 40.49 -35.85
N TRP A 508 72.61 41.27 -36.76
CA TRP A 508 73.35 42.12 -37.69
C TRP A 508 73.88 43.40 -37.03
N LEU A 509 73.07 44.06 -36.18
CA LEU A 509 73.44 45.29 -35.47
C LEU A 509 74.42 45.03 -34.32
N ASN A 510 74.30 43.89 -33.64
CA ASN A 510 75.20 43.45 -32.57
C ASN A 510 75.73 42.05 -32.88
N PRO A 511 76.76 41.92 -33.74
CA PRO A 511 77.37 40.62 -34.02
C PRO A 511 77.94 40.04 -32.72
N PRO A 512 77.53 38.83 -32.29
CA PRO A 512 77.96 38.27 -31.02
C PRO A 512 79.48 38.10 -30.99
N ARG A 513 80.13 38.73 -30.01
CA ARG A 513 81.56 38.55 -29.72
C ARG A 513 81.72 37.33 -28.82
N LEU A 514 81.82 36.12 -29.39
CA LEU A 514 82.69 34.99 -28.97
C LEU A 514 82.33 33.64 -29.63
N GLN A 515 83.32 32.75 -29.64
CA GLN A 515 83.55 31.58 -30.51
C GLN A 515 82.73 30.31 -30.17
N MET A 516 82.30 29.61 -31.23
CA MET A 516 82.15 28.14 -31.45
C MET A 516 81.56 27.27 -30.32
N GLY A 517 80.51 26.49 -30.59
CA GLY A 517 80.60 25.38 -31.56
C GLY A 517 79.39 25.21 -32.49
N SER A 518 79.73 25.01 -33.77
CA SER A 518 78.89 24.58 -34.90
C SER A 518 77.90 25.61 -35.49
N MET A 519 78.34 26.25 -36.59
CA MET A 519 77.51 26.80 -37.68
C MET A 519 76.50 27.91 -37.34
N THR A 520 76.94 29.00 -36.70
CA THR A 520 76.20 30.28 -36.74
C THR A 520 76.49 31.02 -38.05
N SER A 521 75.94 30.56 -39.17
CA SER A 521 75.76 31.47 -40.32
C SER A 521 74.66 32.46 -39.91
N THR A 522 74.98 33.74 -39.78
CA THR A 522 74.00 34.81 -39.49
C THR A 522 73.20 35.16 -40.75
N THR A 523 72.63 34.15 -41.39
CA THR A 523 71.75 34.31 -42.54
C THR A 523 70.31 34.40 -42.06
N LEU A 524 69.47 35.12 -42.80
CA LEU A 524 68.04 35.24 -42.50
C LEU A 524 67.38 33.86 -42.33
N TYR A 525 67.80 32.89 -43.15
CA TYR A 525 67.33 31.51 -43.10
C TYR A 525 67.57 30.86 -41.73
N ASN A 526 68.78 30.98 -41.17
CA ASN A 526 69.11 30.40 -39.88
C ASN A 526 68.36 31.08 -38.71
N SER A 527 68.19 32.40 -38.77
CA SER A 527 67.38 33.14 -37.78
C SER A 527 65.90 32.72 -37.81
N MET A 528 65.33 32.57 -39.01
CA MET A 528 63.95 32.08 -39.17
C MET A 528 63.80 30.62 -38.71
N TRP A 529 64.78 29.76 -39.03
CA TRP A 529 64.78 28.36 -38.61
C TRP A 529 64.88 28.21 -37.09
N PHE A 530 65.68 29.05 -36.42
CA PHE A 530 65.78 29.08 -34.97
C PHE A 530 64.45 29.46 -34.30
N VAL A 531 63.78 30.52 -34.79
CA VAL A 531 62.47 30.94 -34.27
C VAL A 531 61.41 29.87 -34.51
N TYR A 532 61.40 29.25 -35.69
CA TYR A 532 60.49 28.14 -35.98
C TYR A 532 60.75 26.92 -35.09
N GLY A 533 62.00 26.50 -34.90
CA GLY A 533 62.37 25.39 -34.01
C GLY A 533 61.97 25.66 -32.55
N SER A 534 62.15 26.90 -32.09
CA SER A 534 61.71 27.33 -30.76
C SER A 534 60.19 27.30 -30.61
N PHE A 535 59.45 27.72 -31.65
CA PHE A 535 57.98 27.70 -31.68
C PHE A 535 57.40 26.27 -31.64
N VAL A 536 58.02 25.33 -32.37
CA VAL A 536 57.61 23.92 -32.41
C VAL A 536 58.18 23.14 -31.19
N GLN A 537 58.88 23.81 -30.27
CA GLN A 537 59.53 23.21 -29.09
C GLN A 537 60.53 22.09 -29.45
N GLN A 538 61.17 22.21 -30.61
CA GLN A 538 62.17 21.27 -31.13
C GLN A 538 63.55 21.93 -31.28
N GLY A 539 63.81 23.01 -30.54
CA GLY A 539 65.00 23.87 -30.64
C GLY A 539 65.85 23.91 -29.39
#